data_AF-A0A973JAV9-F1
#
_entry.id   AF-A0A973JAV9-F1
#
_cell.length_a   1.000
_cell.length_b   1.000
_cell.length_c   1.000
_cell.angle_alpha   90.00
_cell.angle_beta   90.00
_cell.angle_gamma   90.00
#
_symmetry.space_group_name_H-M   'P 1'
#
loop_
_entity.id
_entity.type
_entity.pdbx_description
1 polymer ?
#
loop_
_entity_poly.entity_id
_entity_poly.type
_entity_poly.pdbx_seq_one_letter_code
_entity_poly.pdbx_strand_id
1 'polypeptide(L)'
;MTTRPKVCIDRILPRDLKKFQRSVQAGDGRMRAISPIGKTWMNGTTLQVRFIGGTSAEQAIAREQAGWWQQVANLKFDFNNAPDAEIRITFDSNDGAWSYVGTDCRDIPANQATMNLGFLDGGTAAHEFGHAIGLTHEHQSPFGGIQWNEPVVIAEAAKAPNFWDEETVRHNILRKYSVDQIHGTDFDPDSIMLYFFPASWTLNGIGTKANDILSVLDKQFIAGAKMYPREGTIIPDATELKVNARLRTQASIGKFGEEDLFKFTVTTGGRYVIDTRGPTDVVMKLFGPDSPTALIAEDDDSGISTNARIAVSLIPGLYFVQVRHYNFEQGTGNYSVKVRKM
;
A
#
# COMPACT_ATOMS: atom_id res chain seq x y z
N MET A 1 -20.48 32.83 2.09
CA MET A 1 -19.37 32.19 2.84
C MET A 1 -18.55 31.41 1.83
N THR A 2 -17.22 31.54 1.83
CA THR A 2 -16.37 30.65 1.02
C THR A 2 -16.40 29.25 1.63
N THR A 3 -16.86 28.26 0.87
CA THR A 3 -16.72 26.85 1.22
C THR A 3 -15.24 26.52 1.39
N ARG A 4 -14.85 26.06 2.58
CA ARG A 4 -13.50 25.49 2.77
C ARG A 4 -13.38 24.20 1.95
N PRO A 5 -12.18 23.85 1.46
CA PRO A 5 -11.98 22.55 0.84
C PRO A 5 -12.37 21.44 1.81
N LYS A 6 -13.10 20.44 1.31
CA LYS A 6 -13.08 19.12 1.94
C LYS A 6 -11.72 18.52 1.61
N VAL A 7 -11.01 18.03 2.61
CA VAL A 7 -9.71 17.38 2.48
C VAL A 7 -9.86 16.02 3.14
N CYS A 8 -9.47 14.95 2.46
CA CYS A 8 -9.50 13.61 3.06
C CYS A 8 -8.37 13.47 4.10
N ILE A 9 -8.20 12.29 4.68
CA ILE A 9 -7.16 12.01 5.67
C ILE A 9 -6.45 10.70 5.34
N ASP A 10 -5.12 10.68 5.31
CA ASP A 10 -4.39 9.43 5.41
C ASP A 10 -4.46 8.95 6.88
N ARG A 11 -5.00 7.75 7.15
CA ARG A 11 -4.87 7.11 8.46
C ARG A 11 -3.65 6.20 8.45
N ILE A 12 -2.59 6.64 9.11
CA ILE A 12 -1.31 5.93 9.20
C ILE A 12 -1.13 5.39 10.62
N LEU A 13 -0.61 4.16 10.73
CA LEU A 13 -0.48 3.47 12.02
C LEU A 13 0.53 4.16 12.95
N PRO A 14 0.31 4.16 14.29
CA PRO A 14 1.22 4.80 15.25
C PRO A 14 2.67 4.28 15.23
N ARG A 15 2.91 3.10 14.66
CA ARG A 15 4.25 2.53 14.44
C ARG A 15 5.03 3.26 13.35
N ASP A 16 4.35 3.80 12.34
CA ASP A 16 4.93 4.45 11.18
C ASP A 16 5.07 5.97 11.37
N LEU A 17 4.20 6.59 12.19
CA LEU A 17 4.36 7.99 12.67
C LEU A 17 5.75 8.26 13.27
N LYS A 18 6.36 7.26 13.92
CA LYS A 18 7.60 7.37 14.70
C LYS A 18 8.88 6.91 13.97
N LYS A 19 8.78 6.50 12.70
CA LYS A 19 9.97 6.18 11.89
C LYS A 19 10.70 7.46 11.47
N PHE A 20 11.60 7.94 12.33
CA PHE A 20 12.68 8.84 11.91
C PHE A 20 13.61 8.05 10.98
N GLN A 21 13.64 8.38 9.70
CA GLN A 21 14.42 7.66 8.69
C GLN A 21 15.68 8.45 8.32
N ARG A 22 16.77 7.72 8.02
CA ARG A 22 18.06 8.31 7.64
C ARG A 22 18.03 8.68 6.16
N SER A 23 18.14 9.97 5.84
CA SER A 23 18.32 10.43 4.48
C SER A 23 19.61 9.86 3.86
N VAL A 24 19.47 9.01 2.86
CA VAL A 24 20.58 8.61 1.97
C VAL A 24 20.42 9.36 0.65
N GLN A 25 21.44 10.12 0.28
CA GLN A 25 21.41 10.97 -0.91
C GLN A 25 21.61 10.14 -2.18
N ALA A 26 20.49 9.72 -2.80
CA ALA A 26 20.49 9.05 -4.10
C ALA A 26 20.96 9.99 -5.23
N GLY A 27 21.57 9.42 -6.27
CA GLY A 27 22.15 10.14 -7.41
C GLY A 27 21.14 10.66 -8.43
N ASP A 28 21.66 11.07 -9.58
CA ASP A 28 21.01 11.83 -10.67
C ASP A 28 19.92 11.10 -11.49
N GLY A 29 19.36 10.03 -10.93
CA GLY A 29 18.13 9.44 -11.45
C GLY A 29 17.00 10.46 -11.42
N ARG A 30 16.49 10.84 -12.59
CA ARG A 30 15.10 11.34 -12.67
C ARG A 30 14.19 10.25 -12.10
N MET A 31 13.02 10.68 -11.61
CA MET A 31 11.88 9.87 -11.18
C MET A 31 11.90 9.44 -9.68
N ARG A 32 10.78 9.33 -8.94
CA ARG A 32 9.33 9.66 -9.16
C ARG A 32 8.55 9.54 -7.79
N ALA A 33 7.21 9.70 -7.75
CA ALA A 33 6.32 9.82 -6.55
C ALA A 33 4.86 9.26 -6.76
N ILE A 34 4.11 8.60 -5.84
CA ILE A 34 4.37 8.04 -4.49
C ILE A 34 3.64 6.69 -4.22
N SER A 35 4.32 5.68 -3.66
CA SER A 35 3.73 4.55 -2.88
C SER A 35 4.75 4.02 -1.86
N PRO A 36 4.42 3.79 -0.57
CA PRO A 36 5.42 3.41 0.44
C PRO A 36 5.86 1.94 0.37
N ILE A 37 7.18 1.71 0.41
CA ILE A 37 7.79 0.38 0.24
C ILE A 37 7.20 -0.66 1.20
N GLY A 38 6.76 -1.79 0.64
CA GLY A 38 6.29 -2.96 1.39
C GLY A 38 4.84 -2.87 1.89
N LYS A 39 4.13 -1.74 1.69
CA LYS A 39 2.70 -1.59 1.99
C LYS A 39 1.78 -2.21 0.93
N THR A 40 2.29 -2.53 -0.25
CA THR A 40 1.56 -3.18 -1.35
C THR A 40 1.03 -4.58 -0.99
N TRP A 41 -0.07 -4.96 -1.61
CA TRP A 41 -0.63 -6.32 -1.57
C TRP A 41 0.14 -7.26 -2.50
N MET A 42 -0.01 -8.59 -2.36
CA MET A 42 0.54 -9.51 -3.37
C MET A 42 -0.23 -9.37 -4.70
N ASN A 43 0.50 -9.42 -5.81
CA ASN A 43 -0.06 -9.25 -7.15
C ASN A 43 -1.11 -10.33 -7.48
N GLY A 44 -2.21 -9.94 -8.12
CA GLY A 44 -3.35 -10.80 -8.42
C GLY A 44 -4.31 -11.09 -7.24
N THR A 45 -4.15 -10.43 -6.09
CA THR A 45 -5.00 -10.65 -4.90
C THR A 45 -6.44 -10.18 -5.14
N THR A 46 -7.40 -10.98 -4.66
CA THR A 46 -8.78 -10.54 -4.40
C THR A 46 -8.88 -10.03 -2.97
N LEU A 47 -9.07 -8.74 -2.80
CA LEU A 47 -9.31 -8.08 -1.52
C LEU A 47 -10.80 -8.13 -1.22
N GLN A 48 -11.17 -8.54 -0.01
CA GLN A 48 -12.55 -8.58 0.41
C GLN A 48 -12.99 -7.19 0.88
N VAL A 49 -14.22 -6.81 0.56
CA VAL A 49 -14.79 -5.51 0.88
C VAL A 49 -16.13 -5.66 1.59
N ARG A 50 -16.26 -4.96 2.72
CA ARG A 50 -17.47 -4.92 3.54
C ARG A 50 -17.94 -3.49 3.78
N PHE A 51 -19.23 -3.26 3.59
CA PHE A 51 -19.87 -2.00 3.98
C PHE A 51 -20.40 -2.09 5.41
N ILE A 52 -20.12 -1.05 6.19
CA ILE A 52 -20.60 -0.84 7.56
C ILE A 52 -21.57 0.34 7.50
N GLY A 53 -22.79 0.07 7.02
CA GLY A 53 -23.81 1.07 6.72
C GLY A 53 -23.74 1.59 5.28
N GLY A 54 -24.09 2.87 5.09
CA GLY A 54 -24.28 3.50 3.79
C GLY A 54 -25.58 3.09 3.09
N THR A 55 -26.15 4.02 2.33
CA THR A 55 -27.28 3.77 1.41
C THR A 55 -26.83 2.98 0.18
N SER A 56 -27.79 2.39 -0.53
CA SER A 56 -27.52 1.67 -1.78
C SER A 56 -26.85 2.52 -2.86
N ALA A 57 -27.08 3.85 -2.85
CA ALA A 57 -26.45 4.79 -3.78
C ALA A 57 -24.97 5.04 -3.42
N GLU A 58 -24.69 5.31 -2.14
CA GLU A 58 -23.32 5.52 -1.65
C GLU A 58 -22.44 4.28 -1.88
N GLN A 59 -22.98 3.09 -1.58
CA GLN A 59 -22.30 1.83 -1.87
C GLN A 59 -22.18 1.55 -3.38
N ALA A 60 -23.04 2.10 -4.24
CA ALA A 60 -22.92 1.91 -5.69
C ALA A 60 -21.73 2.71 -6.25
N ILE A 61 -21.60 3.98 -5.85
CA ILE A 61 -20.45 4.84 -6.20
C ILE A 61 -19.14 4.21 -5.73
N ALA A 62 -19.11 3.69 -4.49
CA ALA A 62 -17.93 3.01 -3.95
C ALA A 62 -17.53 1.76 -4.79
N ARG A 63 -18.49 0.96 -5.26
CA ARG A 63 -18.22 -0.18 -6.15
C ARG A 63 -17.73 0.26 -7.54
N GLU A 64 -18.34 1.30 -8.10
CA GLU A 64 -17.98 1.83 -9.42
C GLU A 64 -16.54 2.35 -9.44
N GLN A 65 -16.18 3.21 -8.48
CA GLN A 65 -14.88 3.87 -8.43
C GLN A 65 -13.75 2.89 -8.00
N ALA A 66 -14.03 1.90 -7.17
CA ALA A 66 -13.13 0.76 -6.97
C ALA A 66 -12.89 -0.03 -8.28
N GLY A 67 -13.96 -0.20 -9.07
CA GLY A 67 -13.90 -0.82 -10.39
C GLY A 67 -13.02 -0.07 -11.40
N TRP A 68 -12.74 1.22 -11.20
CA TRP A 68 -11.78 1.97 -12.04
C TRP A 68 -10.35 1.46 -11.83
N TRP A 69 -9.96 1.15 -10.59
CA TRP A 69 -8.65 0.56 -10.30
C TRP A 69 -8.53 -0.88 -10.82
N GLN A 70 -9.58 -1.70 -10.68
CA GLN A 70 -9.61 -3.08 -11.22
C GLN A 70 -9.46 -3.14 -12.76
N GLN A 71 -9.76 -2.04 -13.47
CA GLN A 71 -9.54 -1.96 -14.92
C GLN A 71 -8.07 -1.81 -15.30
N VAL A 72 -7.17 -1.45 -14.37
CA VAL A 72 -5.75 -1.20 -14.66
C VAL A 72 -4.78 -1.99 -13.78
N ALA A 73 -5.05 -2.07 -12.48
CA ALA A 73 -4.32 -2.88 -11.52
C ALA A 73 -4.71 -4.36 -11.64
N ASN A 74 -3.74 -5.27 -11.47
CA ASN A 74 -3.99 -6.69 -11.28
C ASN A 74 -4.41 -6.99 -9.83
N LEU A 75 -5.54 -6.41 -9.43
CA LEU A 75 -6.23 -6.64 -8.15
C LEU A 75 -7.73 -6.81 -8.40
N LYS A 76 -8.42 -7.44 -7.45
CA LYS A 76 -9.88 -7.56 -7.47
C LYS A 76 -10.47 -7.12 -6.13
N PHE A 77 -11.66 -6.54 -6.17
CA PHE A 77 -12.46 -6.24 -4.99
C PHE A 77 -13.68 -7.17 -4.97
N ASP A 78 -13.83 -7.94 -3.90
CA ASP A 78 -14.99 -8.82 -3.68
C ASP A 78 -15.89 -8.22 -2.59
N PHE A 79 -16.99 -7.59 -3.02
CA PHE A 79 -17.95 -6.88 -2.15
C PHE A 79 -18.91 -7.85 -1.44
N ASN A 80 -18.35 -8.84 -0.75
CA ASN A 80 -19.04 -9.98 -0.15
C ASN A 80 -19.55 -9.74 1.29
N ASN A 81 -19.18 -8.62 1.93
CA ASN A 81 -19.46 -8.30 3.33
C ASN A 81 -18.94 -9.32 4.36
N ALA A 82 -17.85 -10.04 4.05
CA ALA A 82 -17.19 -10.94 4.99
C ALA A 82 -16.77 -10.23 6.29
N PRO A 83 -16.92 -10.86 7.47
CA PRO A 83 -16.72 -10.22 8.76
C PRO A 83 -15.27 -9.74 8.98
N ASP A 84 -14.33 -10.45 8.37
CA ASP A 84 -12.87 -10.35 8.42
C ASP A 84 -12.25 -9.63 7.21
N ALA A 85 -13.09 -9.08 6.31
CA ALA A 85 -12.67 -8.39 5.09
C ALA A 85 -11.59 -7.32 5.31
N GLU A 86 -10.62 -7.19 4.41
CA GLU A 86 -9.54 -6.21 4.53
C GLU A 86 -10.05 -4.77 4.46
N ILE A 87 -10.94 -4.47 3.51
CA ILE A 87 -11.48 -3.12 3.28
C ILE A 87 -12.87 -3.04 3.91
N ARG A 88 -13.02 -2.19 4.93
CA ARG A 88 -14.21 -2.09 5.79
C ARG A 88 -14.66 -0.64 5.82
N ILE A 89 -15.73 -0.34 5.09
CA ILE A 89 -16.10 1.02 4.67
C ILE A 89 -17.29 1.55 5.47
N THR A 90 -17.10 2.63 6.21
CA THR A 90 -18.19 3.44 6.81
C THR A 90 -18.52 4.66 5.93
N PHE A 91 -19.62 5.34 6.24
CA PHE A 91 -20.10 6.55 5.53
C PHE A 91 -20.51 7.66 6.52
N ASP A 92 -19.72 7.87 7.58
CA ASP A 92 -20.00 8.94 8.54
C ASP A 92 -19.52 10.29 8.00
N SER A 93 -20.45 11.18 7.64
CA SER A 93 -20.14 12.54 7.17
C SER A 93 -19.47 13.45 8.20
N ASN A 94 -19.41 13.04 9.47
CA ASN A 94 -18.69 13.74 10.54
C ASN A 94 -17.22 13.28 10.66
N ASP A 95 -16.85 12.10 10.13
CA ASP A 95 -15.49 11.52 10.21
C ASP A 95 -14.69 11.72 8.91
N GLY A 96 -15.12 12.65 8.04
CA GLY A 96 -14.42 13.00 6.78
C GLY A 96 -14.41 11.89 5.73
N ALA A 97 -13.43 11.91 4.83
CA ALA A 97 -13.10 10.76 3.99
C ALA A 97 -11.65 10.35 4.31
N TRP A 98 -11.36 9.04 4.37
CA TRP A 98 -10.04 8.51 4.69
C TRP A 98 -9.94 7.01 4.41
N SER A 99 -8.71 6.50 4.28
CA SER A 99 -8.40 5.06 4.37
C SER A 99 -7.05 4.81 5.07
N TYR A 100 -6.73 3.54 5.33
CA TYR A 100 -5.38 3.11 5.72
C TYR A 100 -4.59 2.68 4.48
N VAL A 101 -3.28 2.93 4.48
CA VAL A 101 -2.42 2.70 3.31
C VAL A 101 -2.16 1.20 3.10
N GLY A 102 -2.82 0.63 2.11
CA GLY A 102 -2.61 -0.73 1.62
C GLY A 102 -2.77 -1.79 2.71
N THR A 103 -1.73 -2.61 2.87
CA THR A 103 -1.69 -3.74 3.81
C THR A 103 -1.81 -3.37 5.30
N ASP A 104 -1.75 -2.09 5.69
CA ASP A 104 -2.04 -1.65 7.06
C ASP A 104 -3.52 -1.90 7.46
N CYS A 105 -4.44 -2.01 6.50
CA CYS A 105 -5.83 -2.41 6.71
C CYS A 105 -6.01 -3.72 7.52
N ARG A 106 -4.98 -4.59 7.53
CA ARG A 106 -4.97 -5.87 8.25
C ARG A 106 -4.66 -5.74 9.73
N ASP A 107 -3.89 -4.72 10.12
CA ASP A 107 -3.51 -4.45 11.51
C ASP A 107 -4.65 -3.80 12.31
N ILE A 108 -5.70 -3.35 11.61
CA ILE A 108 -6.89 -2.75 12.20
C ILE A 108 -7.86 -3.84 12.66
N PRO A 109 -8.40 -3.79 13.89
CA PRO A 109 -9.39 -4.75 14.38
C PRO A 109 -10.60 -4.94 13.45
N ALA A 110 -11.09 -6.16 13.30
CA ALA A 110 -12.17 -6.51 12.37
C ALA A 110 -13.53 -5.85 12.68
N ASN A 111 -13.70 -5.31 13.90
CA ASN A 111 -14.87 -4.52 14.30
C ASN A 111 -14.71 -3.00 14.06
N GLN A 112 -13.58 -2.55 13.50
CA GLN A 112 -13.30 -1.16 13.14
C GLN A 112 -13.21 -1.01 11.62
N ALA A 113 -13.54 0.18 11.12
CA ALA A 113 -13.43 0.54 9.71
C ALA A 113 -11.96 0.71 9.29
N THR A 114 -11.66 0.40 8.03
CA THR A 114 -10.38 0.70 7.37
C THR A 114 -10.51 1.76 6.27
N MET A 115 -11.73 2.24 6.04
CA MET A 115 -12.05 3.37 5.17
C MET A 115 -13.32 4.06 5.67
N ASN A 116 -13.41 5.38 5.52
CA ASN A 116 -14.67 6.11 5.63
C ASN A 116 -14.88 6.97 4.37
N LEU A 117 -16.11 6.99 3.89
CA LEU A 117 -16.55 7.78 2.74
C LEU A 117 -17.65 8.76 3.20
N GLY A 118 -17.32 9.67 4.12
CA GLY A 118 -18.24 10.69 4.63
C GLY A 118 -18.65 11.76 3.59
N PHE A 119 -18.05 11.73 2.41
CA PHE A 119 -18.54 12.38 1.20
C PHE A 119 -18.12 11.58 -0.03
N LEU A 120 -18.89 11.74 -1.11
CA LEU A 120 -18.72 11.03 -2.39
C LEU A 120 -18.77 12.00 -3.59
N ASP A 121 -18.42 13.25 -3.35
CA ASP A 121 -18.30 14.24 -4.42
C ASP A 121 -17.13 13.86 -5.34
N GLY A 122 -17.35 13.88 -6.65
CA GLY A 122 -16.28 13.68 -7.64
C GLY A 122 -15.56 12.33 -7.51
N GLY A 123 -14.23 12.36 -7.59
CA GLY A 123 -13.35 11.19 -7.52
C GLY A 123 -13.06 10.63 -6.11
N THR A 124 -13.77 11.06 -5.07
CA THR A 124 -13.40 10.78 -3.66
C THR A 124 -13.27 9.29 -3.36
N ALA A 125 -14.17 8.42 -3.82
CA ALA A 125 -14.04 6.99 -3.53
C ALA A 125 -12.87 6.34 -4.29
N ALA A 126 -12.55 6.80 -5.51
CA ALA A 126 -11.35 6.36 -6.22
C ALA A 126 -10.07 6.75 -5.48
N HIS A 127 -10.03 7.94 -4.87
CA HIS A 127 -8.92 8.38 -4.02
C HIS A 127 -8.71 7.44 -2.81
N GLU A 128 -9.76 7.18 -2.02
CA GLU A 128 -9.66 6.30 -0.86
C GLU A 128 -9.34 4.84 -1.23
N PHE A 129 -9.87 4.34 -2.36
CA PHE A 129 -9.47 3.02 -2.87
C PHE A 129 -8.01 3.00 -3.38
N GLY A 130 -7.47 4.15 -3.81
CA GLY A 130 -6.04 4.32 -4.11
C GLY A 130 -5.18 4.11 -2.87
N HIS A 131 -5.55 4.74 -1.75
CA HIS A 131 -4.94 4.48 -0.44
C HIS A 131 -5.06 3.02 -0.03
N ALA A 132 -6.25 2.42 -0.14
CA ALA A 132 -6.47 1.02 0.22
C ALA A 132 -5.68 0.01 -0.63
N ILE A 133 -5.13 0.40 -1.80
CA ILE A 133 -4.18 -0.41 -2.60
C ILE A 133 -2.72 0.07 -2.48
N GLY A 134 -2.42 0.99 -1.57
CA GLY A 134 -1.06 1.37 -1.18
C GLY A 134 -0.52 2.66 -1.82
N LEU A 135 -1.35 3.47 -2.48
CA LEU A 135 -0.96 4.80 -2.93
C LEU A 135 -0.97 5.82 -1.77
N THR A 136 -0.26 6.93 -1.94
CA THR A 136 -0.20 8.05 -0.99
C THR A 136 -0.16 9.37 -1.76
N HIS A 137 -0.31 10.51 -1.09
CA HIS A 137 -0.65 11.78 -1.74
C HIS A 137 0.41 12.40 -2.65
N GLU A 138 0.00 12.76 -3.86
CA GLU A 138 0.88 13.38 -4.86
C GLU A 138 1.47 14.74 -4.39
N HIS A 139 0.79 15.49 -3.52
CA HIS A 139 1.33 16.74 -2.94
C HIS A 139 2.51 16.52 -1.98
N GLN A 140 2.69 15.29 -1.46
CA GLN A 140 3.83 14.92 -0.61
C GLN A 140 5.06 14.49 -1.42
N SER A 141 5.03 14.62 -2.75
CA SER A 141 6.15 14.30 -3.63
C SER A 141 7.39 15.13 -3.25
N PRO A 142 8.60 14.54 -3.15
CA PRO A 142 9.83 15.33 -3.05
C PRO A 142 10.11 16.13 -4.34
N PHE A 143 9.62 15.67 -5.50
CA PHE A 143 9.90 16.24 -6.82
C PHE A 143 8.76 17.13 -7.32
N GLY A 144 9.06 18.41 -7.59
CA GLY A 144 8.01 19.42 -7.73
C GLY A 144 7.34 19.72 -6.38
N GLY A 145 6.27 20.50 -6.37
CA GLY A 145 5.45 20.67 -5.18
C GLY A 145 4.84 22.06 -4.99
N ILE A 146 3.81 22.07 -4.16
CA ILE A 146 3.07 23.26 -3.78
C ILE A 146 3.95 24.15 -2.89
N GLN A 147 4.01 25.45 -3.18
CA GLN A 147 4.77 26.40 -2.37
C GLN A 147 3.95 26.77 -1.13
N TRP A 148 3.97 25.92 -0.10
CA TRP A 148 3.11 26.05 1.07
C TRP A 148 3.28 27.36 1.82
N ASN A 149 2.16 28.04 2.07
CA ASN A 149 2.07 29.05 3.10
C ASN A 149 1.71 28.35 4.43
N GLU A 150 2.69 27.66 5.05
CA GLU A 150 2.44 26.76 6.20
C GLU A 150 1.57 27.39 7.30
N PRO A 151 1.75 28.66 7.73
CA PRO A 151 0.88 29.27 8.73
C PRO A 151 -0.60 29.33 8.31
N VAL A 152 -0.90 29.53 7.01
CA VAL A 152 -2.28 29.51 6.49
C VAL A 152 -2.82 28.08 6.40
N VAL A 153 -1.99 27.12 5.97
CA VAL A 153 -2.38 25.70 5.91
C VAL A 153 -2.77 25.19 7.31
N ILE A 154 -1.92 25.42 8.31
CA ILE A 154 -2.16 25.05 9.71
C ILE A 154 -3.39 25.80 10.25
N ALA A 155 -3.49 27.11 10.01
CA ALA A 155 -4.60 27.90 10.53
C ALA A 155 -5.96 27.61 9.88
N GLU A 156 -6.03 27.11 8.64
CA GLU A 156 -7.31 26.69 8.01
C GLU A 156 -7.64 25.22 8.28
N ALA A 157 -6.67 24.30 8.32
CA ALA A 157 -6.91 22.89 8.65
C ALA A 157 -7.26 22.66 10.14
N ALA A 158 -6.88 23.58 11.03
CA ALA A 158 -7.37 23.61 12.42
C ALA A 158 -8.85 24.04 12.56
N LYS A 159 -9.54 24.40 11.46
CA LYS A 159 -10.94 24.82 11.46
C LYS A 159 -11.85 23.71 10.93
N ALA A 160 -13.16 23.86 11.15
CA ALA A 160 -14.18 22.98 10.57
C ALA A 160 -14.06 22.91 9.03
N PRO A 161 -14.15 21.71 8.41
CA PRO A 161 -14.57 20.45 9.02
C PRO A 161 -13.44 19.62 9.67
N ASN A 162 -12.16 19.96 9.43
CA ASN A 162 -11.02 19.10 9.77
C ASN A 162 -10.68 19.10 11.28
N PHE A 163 -10.57 20.28 11.90
CA PHE A 163 -10.18 20.46 13.31
C PHE A 163 -8.83 19.82 13.71
N TRP A 164 -7.86 19.73 12.79
CA TRP A 164 -6.58 19.06 13.04
C TRP A 164 -5.61 19.89 13.89
N ASP A 165 -4.76 19.20 14.65
CA ASP A 165 -3.59 19.81 15.28
C ASP A 165 -2.42 19.99 14.29
N GLU A 166 -1.40 20.74 14.71
CA GLU A 166 -0.24 21.02 13.86
C GLU A 166 0.56 19.77 13.50
N GLU A 167 0.62 18.74 14.35
CA GLU A 167 1.33 17.49 14.04
C GLU A 167 0.62 16.72 12.90
N THR A 168 -0.72 16.63 12.97
CA THR A 168 -1.57 16.02 11.94
C THR A 168 -1.48 16.78 10.61
N VAL A 169 -1.55 18.12 10.64
CA VAL A 169 -1.37 18.96 9.43
C VAL A 169 0.04 18.79 8.85
N ARG A 170 1.07 18.77 9.70
CA ARG A 170 2.44 18.53 9.27
C ARG A 170 2.63 17.13 8.70
N HIS A 171 1.94 16.12 9.21
CA HIS A 171 2.05 14.77 8.68
C HIS A 171 1.37 14.61 7.31
N ASN A 172 0.15 15.14 7.15
CA ASN A 172 -0.72 14.81 6.02
C ASN A 172 -0.64 15.82 4.85
N ILE A 173 -0.16 17.04 5.10
CA ILE A 173 -0.11 18.10 4.07
C ILE A 173 1.32 18.61 3.84
N LEU A 174 2.07 18.91 4.91
CA LEU A 174 3.34 19.65 4.79
C LEU A 174 4.59 18.76 4.67
N ARG A 175 4.61 17.58 5.31
CA ARG A 175 5.69 16.60 5.11
C ARG A 175 5.67 16.10 3.67
N LYS A 176 6.82 16.16 3.02
CA LYS A 176 7.14 15.38 1.82
C LYS A 176 7.77 14.05 2.23
N TYR A 177 7.56 13.01 1.45
CA TYR A 177 8.31 11.75 1.58
C TYR A 177 9.77 11.96 1.14
N SER A 178 10.67 11.17 1.71
CA SER A 178 12.05 11.07 1.23
C SER A 178 12.11 10.13 0.01
N VAL A 179 13.07 10.37 -0.88
CA VAL A 179 13.17 9.68 -2.19
C VAL A 179 13.38 8.17 -2.03
N ASP A 180 14.03 7.74 -0.95
CA ASP A 180 14.30 6.35 -0.58
C ASP A 180 13.10 5.59 0.01
N GLN A 181 11.95 6.26 0.18
CA GLN A 181 10.77 5.69 0.84
C GLN A 181 9.69 5.20 -0.12
N ILE A 182 9.80 5.51 -1.42
CA ILE A 182 8.64 5.59 -2.33
C ILE A 182 8.92 5.08 -3.77
N HIS A 183 7.88 4.54 -4.43
CA HIS A 183 7.82 4.35 -5.89
C HIS A 183 6.98 5.49 -6.56
N GLY A 184 6.88 5.63 -7.90
CA GLY A 184 5.89 6.61 -8.45
C GLY A 184 5.87 7.05 -9.94
N THR A 185 5.23 8.22 -10.17
CA THR A 185 5.15 9.13 -11.36
C THR A 185 5.61 10.59 -11.09
N ASP A 186 5.81 11.42 -12.14
CA ASP A 186 6.36 12.80 -11.97
C ASP A 186 5.19 13.74 -11.67
N PHE A 187 5.37 14.74 -10.77
CA PHE A 187 4.27 15.51 -10.16
C PHE A 187 3.08 15.75 -11.10
N ASP A 188 2.00 15.01 -10.86
CA ASP A 188 0.86 14.95 -11.74
C ASP A 188 -0.28 15.87 -11.24
N PRO A 189 -0.51 17.04 -11.85
CA PRO A 189 -1.62 17.93 -11.50
C PRO A 189 -3.00 17.32 -11.81
N ASP A 190 -3.05 16.23 -12.58
CA ASP A 190 -4.27 15.53 -12.99
C ASP A 190 -4.49 14.22 -12.19
N SER A 191 -3.59 13.84 -11.26
CA SER A 191 -3.71 12.61 -10.48
C SER A 191 -4.92 12.63 -9.55
N ILE A 192 -5.62 11.49 -9.48
CA ILE A 192 -6.67 11.25 -8.48
C ILE A 192 -6.15 11.38 -7.04
N MET A 193 -4.85 11.10 -6.81
CA MET A 193 -4.20 11.14 -5.50
C MET A 193 -3.74 12.54 -5.08
N LEU A 194 -4.05 13.58 -5.86
CA LEU A 194 -3.77 14.97 -5.53
C LEU A 194 -4.98 15.64 -4.86
N TYR A 195 -4.81 16.10 -3.61
CA TYR A 195 -5.84 16.88 -2.93
C TYR A 195 -6.06 18.26 -3.57
N PHE A 196 -7.29 18.76 -3.46
CA PHE A 196 -7.63 20.14 -3.79
C PHE A 196 -7.20 21.10 -2.67
N PHE A 197 -6.32 22.05 -3.02
CA PHE A 197 -5.87 23.13 -2.16
C PHE A 197 -6.07 24.47 -2.86
N PRO A 198 -6.74 25.45 -2.23
CA PRO A 198 -6.98 26.75 -2.85
C PRO A 198 -5.69 27.57 -2.92
N ALA A 199 -5.59 28.43 -3.93
CA ALA A 199 -4.46 29.34 -4.16
C ALA A 199 -4.04 30.15 -2.92
N SER A 200 -4.98 30.48 -2.01
CA SER A 200 -4.72 31.20 -0.77
C SER A 200 -3.86 30.45 0.26
N TRP A 201 -3.71 29.13 0.12
CA TRP A 201 -2.84 28.31 0.97
C TRP A 201 -1.38 28.27 0.46
N THR A 202 -1.07 29.01 -0.60
CA THR A 202 0.20 28.94 -1.34
C THR A 202 0.86 30.31 -1.47
N LEU A 203 2.19 30.35 -1.46
CA LEU A 203 2.99 31.58 -1.53
C LEU A 203 3.01 32.20 -2.94
N ASN A 204 2.80 31.38 -3.97
CA ASN A 204 2.77 31.80 -5.38
C ASN A 204 1.36 32.04 -5.93
N GLY A 205 0.31 31.82 -5.14
CA GLY A 205 -1.09 31.98 -5.58
C GLY A 205 -1.54 30.91 -6.58
N ILE A 206 -0.88 29.76 -6.64
CA ILE A 206 -1.25 28.64 -7.51
C ILE A 206 -1.79 27.50 -6.65
N GLY A 207 -3.11 27.31 -6.70
CA GLY A 207 -3.77 26.14 -6.10
C GLY A 207 -3.74 24.91 -7.01
N THR A 208 -4.17 23.78 -6.47
CA THR A 208 -4.49 22.58 -7.26
C THR A 208 -5.98 22.61 -7.66
N LYS A 209 -6.46 21.54 -8.30
CA LYS A 209 -7.88 21.31 -8.64
C LYS A 209 -8.37 20.02 -7.99
N ALA A 210 -9.68 19.82 -7.91
CA ALA A 210 -10.23 18.49 -7.70
C ALA A 210 -10.09 17.67 -8.99
N ASN A 211 -9.72 16.40 -8.87
CA ASN A 211 -9.60 15.46 -9.97
C ASN A 211 -10.65 14.36 -9.78
N ASP A 212 -11.51 14.17 -10.78
CA ASP A 212 -12.70 13.31 -10.67
C ASP A 212 -12.54 11.94 -11.33
N ILE A 213 -11.39 11.68 -11.95
CA ILE A 213 -11.06 10.45 -12.69
C ILE A 213 -9.60 10.08 -12.46
N LEU A 214 -9.28 8.79 -12.60
CA LEU A 214 -7.89 8.34 -12.69
C LEU A 214 -7.19 9.03 -13.87
N SER A 215 -5.98 9.54 -13.67
CA SER A 215 -5.17 10.21 -14.70
C SER A 215 -4.58 9.20 -15.71
N VAL A 216 -3.67 9.66 -16.57
CA VAL A 216 -2.85 8.75 -17.41
C VAL A 216 -1.69 8.16 -16.59
N LEU A 217 -1.10 8.95 -15.69
CA LEU A 217 0.03 8.53 -14.87
C LEU A 217 -0.40 7.60 -13.73
N ASP A 218 -1.55 7.85 -13.08
CA ASP A 218 -2.16 6.93 -12.09
C ASP A 218 -2.26 5.50 -12.66
N LYS A 219 -2.80 5.39 -13.87
CA LYS A 219 -3.01 4.12 -14.59
C LYS A 219 -1.71 3.45 -15.01
N GLN A 220 -0.73 4.22 -15.45
CA GLN A 220 0.60 3.69 -15.80
C GLN A 220 1.39 3.23 -14.57
N PHE A 221 1.26 3.95 -13.45
CA PHE A 221 1.96 3.65 -12.21
C PHE A 221 1.41 2.38 -11.56
N ILE A 222 0.09 2.30 -11.38
CA ILE A 222 -0.55 1.16 -10.70
C ILE A 222 -0.45 -0.16 -11.48
N ALA A 223 -0.37 -0.09 -12.81
CA ALA A 223 -0.13 -1.24 -13.69
C ALA A 223 1.37 -1.54 -13.91
N GLY A 224 2.27 -0.70 -13.37
CA GLY A 224 3.71 -0.85 -13.50
C GLY A 224 4.27 -2.02 -12.70
N ALA A 225 5.47 -2.48 -13.08
CA ALA A 225 6.12 -3.66 -12.49
C ALA A 225 6.37 -3.57 -10.96
N LYS A 226 6.33 -2.36 -10.38
CA LYS A 226 6.50 -2.09 -8.95
C LYS A 226 5.20 -2.15 -8.13
N MET A 227 4.04 -2.24 -8.80
CA MET A 227 2.71 -2.18 -8.21
C MET A 227 1.94 -3.47 -8.55
N TYR A 228 0.95 -3.41 -9.45
CA TYR A 228 0.07 -4.55 -9.76
C TYR A 228 0.05 -4.88 -11.26
N PRO A 229 1.17 -5.37 -11.83
CA PRO A 229 1.28 -5.69 -13.25
C PRO A 229 0.42 -6.89 -13.64
N ARG A 230 -0.38 -6.72 -14.70
CA ARG A 230 -1.24 -7.77 -15.29
C ARG A 230 -0.48 -9.02 -15.77
N GLU A 231 0.77 -8.86 -16.18
CA GLU A 231 1.66 -9.94 -16.65
C GLU A 231 2.66 -10.41 -15.57
N GLY A 232 2.58 -9.87 -14.35
CA GLY A 232 3.40 -10.34 -13.23
C GLY A 232 2.84 -11.60 -12.58
N THR A 233 3.69 -12.31 -11.84
CA THR A 233 3.35 -13.50 -11.05
C THR A 233 2.13 -13.26 -10.15
N ILE A 234 1.25 -14.25 -10.04
CA ILE A 234 0.05 -14.21 -9.19
C ILE A 234 -0.03 -15.43 -8.26
N ILE A 235 -0.83 -15.34 -7.19
CA ILE A 235 -0.99 -16.40 -6.17
C ILE A 235 -1.30 -17.81 -6.76
N PRO A 236 -2.20 -17.98 -7.77
CA PRO A 236 -2.41 -19.26 -8.43
C PRO A 236 -1.13 -19.90 -9.01
N ASP A 237 -0.24 -19.08 -9.58
CA ASP A 237 0.96 -19.53 -10.31
C ASP A 237 2.20 -19.64 -9.41
N ALA A 238 2.10 -19.22 -8.14
CA ALA A 238 3.18 -19.27 -7.15
C ALA A 238 3.85 -20.67 -7.07
N THR A 239 5.18 -20.71 -7.03
CA THR A 239 5.97 -21.95 -7.13
C THR A 239 5.79 -22.86 -5.90
N GLU A 240 5.50 -24.14 -6.10
CA GLU A 240 5.29 -25.11 -5.00
C GLU A 240 6.61 -25.47 -4.29
N LEU A 241 6.68 -25.24 -2.98
CA LEU A 241 7.79 -25.66 -2.13
C LEU A 241 7.43 -26.91 -1.33
N LYS A 242 8.04 -28.03 -1.71
CA LYS A 242 7.86 -29.30 -1.00
C LYS A 242 8.56 -29.26 0.36
N VAL A 243 7.76 -29.28 1.43
CA VAL A 243 8.23 -29.36 2.82
C VAL A 243 9.23 -30.51 2.95
N ASN A 244 10.37 -30.25 3.59
CA ASN A 244 11.44 -31.24 3.79
C ASN A 244 12.04 -31.84 2.49
N ALA A 245 11.90 -31.18 1.34
CA ALA A 245 12.62 -31.55 0.12
C ALA A 245 14.13 -31.72 0.38
N ARG A 246 14.81 -32.62 -0.35
CA ARG A 246 16.26 -32.83 -0.20
C ARG A 246 17.05 -31.57 -0.58
N LEU A 247 16.81 -31.06 -1.78
CA LEU A 247 17.46 -29.87 -2.33
C LEU A 247 16.80 -28.57 -1.82
N ARG A 248 17.29 -27.43 -2.30
CA ARG A 248 16.64 -26.10 -2.16
C ARG A 248 16.09 -25.71 -3.53
N THR A 249 14.92 -25.07 -3.58
CA THR A 249 14.42 -24.49 -4.83
C THR A 249 15.31 -23.31 -5.19
N GLN A 250 15.87 -23.31 -6.40
CA GLN A 250 16.64 -22.16 -6.92
C GLN A 250 15.64 -21.13 -7.49
N ALA A 251 15.94 -19.85 -7.32
CA ALA A 251 15.11 -18.74 -7.75
C ALA A 251 16.00 -17.52 -8.05
N SER A 252 15.43 -16.47 -8.64
CA SER A 252 16.20 -15.29 -9.04
C SER A 252 15.29 -14.09 -9.24
N ILE A 253 15.53 -13.02 -8.48
CA ILE A 253 14.96 -11.71 -8.77
C ILE A 253 15.63 -11.22 -10.06
N GLY A 254 14.94 -11.33 -11.19
CA GLY A 254 15.45 -11.04 -12.53
C GLY A 254 15.18 -9.61 -13.01
N LYS A 255 14.26 -8.90 -12.35
CA LYS A 255 13.92 -7.49 -12.62
C LYS A 255 13.80 -6.67 -11.33
N PHE A 256 14.02 -5.37 -11.42
CA PHE A 256 13.75 -4.44 -10.32
C PHE A 256 12.25 -4.41 -10.02
N GLY A 257 11.89 -4.39 -8.74
CA GLY A 257 10.51 -4.48 -8.26
C GLY A 257 9.85 -5.85 -8.37
N GLU A 258 10.56 -6.89 -8.80
CA GLU A 258 10.00 -8.24 -8.92
C GLU A 258 9.87 -8.94 -7.55
N GLU A 259 8.76 -9.66 -7.38
CA GLU A 259 8.48 -10.47 -6.20
C GLU A 259 8.24 -11.93 -6.63
N ASP A 260 9.14 -12.82 -6.19
CA ASP A 260 9.03 -14.25 -6.39
C ASP A 260 8.00 -14.83 -5.40
N LEU A 261 6.91 -15.39 -5.92
CA LEU A 261 5.82 -15.97 -5.13
C LEU A 261 5.95 -17.49 -5.04
N PHE A 262 5.84 -18.03 -3.83
CA PHE A 262 5.83 -19.46 -3.54
C PHE A 262 4.63 -19.88 -2.69
N LYS A 263 4.31 -21.17 -2.71
CA LYS A 263 3.27 -21.78 -1.86
C LYS A 263 3.68 -23.13 -1.31
N PHE A 264 3.23 -23.49 -0.11
CA PHE A 264 3.43 -24.81 0.49
C PHE A 264 2.30 -25.23 1.41
N THR A 265 2.01 -26.52 1.49
CA THR A 265 0.96 -27.07 2.35
C THR A 265 1.54 -27.63 3.65
N VAL A 266 1.02 -27.20 4.80
CA VAL A 266 1.25 -27.86 6.08
C VAL A 266 0.18 -28.93 6.26
N THR A 267 0.60 -30.18 6.35
CA THR A 267 -0.30 -31.34 6.58
C THR A 267 -0.37 -31.77 8.04
N THR A 268 0.51 -31.27 8.90
CA THR A 268 0.55 -31.60 10.33
C THR A 268 1.21 -30.45 11.08
N GLY A 269 0.52 -29.87 12.07
CA GLY A 269 1.03 -28.73 12.82
C GLY A 269 2.34 -29.00 13.55
N GLY A 270 3.06 -27.93 13.91
CA GLY A 270 4.36 -27.98 14.58
C GLY A 270 5.23 -26.79 14.20
N ARG A 271 6.53 -26.83 14.55
CA ARG A 271 7.47 -25.77 14.21
C ARG A 271 7.99 -25.93 12.78
N TYR A 272 7.98 -24.84 12.03
CA TYR A 272 8.52 -24.76 10.68
C TYR A 272 9.64 -23.71 10.60
N VAL A 273 10.55 -23.91 9.67
CA VAL A 273 11.57 -22.93 9.26
C VAL A 273 11.48 -22.75 7.76
N ILE A 274 11.29 -21.51 7.34
CA ILE A 274 11.42 -21.06 5.95
C ILE A 274 12.71 -20.25 5.91
N ASP A 275 13.64 -20.58 5.01
CA ASP A 275 14.92 -19.87 4.92
C ASP A 275 15.35 -19.65 3.47
N THR A 276 15.89 -18.47 3.17
CA THR A 276 16.60 -18.15 1.92
C THR A 276 18.12 -18.37 2.08
N ARG A 277 18.82 -18.55 0.96
CA ARG A 277 20.29 -18.60 0.85
C ARG A 277 20.73 -18.18 -0.55
N GLY A 278 21.63 -17.22 -0.64
CA GLY A 278 22.31 -16.81 -1.87
C GLY A 278 23.30 -15.66 -1.61
N PRO A 279 23.98 -15.16 -2.66
CA PRO A 279 24.72 -13.91 -2.62
C PRO A 279 23.82 -12.67 -2.60
N THR A 280 22.51 -12.84 -2.84
CA THR A 280 21.52 -11.77 -3.00
C THR A 280 20.90 -11.42 -1.65
N ASP A 281 20.73 -10.12 -1.40
CA ASP A 281 20.07 -9.57 -0.22
C ASP A 281 18.54 -9.58 -0.42
N VAL A 282 17.82 -10.36 0.39
CA VAL A 282 16.39 -10.69 0.15
C VAL A 282 15.54 -10.62 1.40
N VAL A 283 14.40 -9.91 1.27
CA VAL A 283 13.35 -9.81 2.30
C VAL A 283 12.27 -10.84 1.98
N MET A 284 11.74 -11.50 3.02
CA MET A 284 10.75 -12.56 2.90
C MET A 284 9.55 -12.31 3.81
N LYS A 285 8.34 -12.43 3.28
CA LYS A 285 7.08 -12.45 4.04
C LYS A 285 6.41 -13.82 3.95
N LEU A 286 5.80 -14.27 5.04
CA LEU A 286 5.03 -15.52 5.15
C LEU A 286 3.57 -15.21 5.47
N PHE A 287 2.64 -15.80 4.71
CA PHE A 287 1.19 -15.58 4.83
C PHE A 287 0.42 -16.90 4.98
N GLY A 288 -0.75 -16.84 5.63
CA GLY A 288 -1.69 -17.96 5.78
C GLY A 288 -2.15 -18.20 7.23
N PRO A 289 -2.76 -19.37 7.52
CA PRO A 289 -3.16 -20.40 6.55
C PRO A 289 -4.28 -19.90 5.62
N ASP A 290 -4.30 -20.45 4.41
CA ASP A 290 -5.34 -20.37 3.37
C ASP A 290 -5.72 -18.96 2.87
N SER A 291 -5.15 -17.90 3.47
CA SER A 291 -5.26 -16.51 3.05
C SER A 291 -3.91 -15.97 2.53
N PRO A 292 -3.88 -15.32 1.33
CA PRO A 292 -2.71 -14.60 0.85
C PRO A 292 -2.58 -13.20 1.48
N THR A 293 -3.58 -12.70 2.20
CA THR A 293 -3.56 -11.37 2.83
C THR A 293 -3.04 -11.44 4.27
N ALA A 294 -3.35 -12.50 5.01
CA ALA A 294 -2.98 -12.69 6.42
C ALA A 294 -1.46 -12.92 6.61
N LEU A 295 -0.72 -11.85 6.96
CA LEU A 295 0.71 -11.92 7.29
C LEU A 295 0.94 -12.60 8.65
N ILE A 296 1.87 -13.55 8.68
CA ILE A 296 2.33 -14.25 9.89
C ILE A 296 3.65 -13.66 10.39
N ALA A 297 4.58 -13.41 9.46
CA ALA A 297 5.91 -12.89 9.77
C ALA A 297 6.58 -12.27 8.53
N GLU A 298 7.48 -11.32 8.76
CA GLU A 298 8.41 -10.73 7.79
C GLU A 298 9.82 -10.79 8.41
N ASP A 299 10.85 -11.02 7.58
CA ASP A 299 12.25 -11.13 8.00
C ASP A 299 13.18 -10.80 6.83
N ASP A 300 14.38 -10.27 7.13
CA ASP A 300 15.40 -9.87 6.14
C ASP A 300 16.80 -10.46 6.44
N ASP A 301 17.31 -10.37 7.68
CA ASP A 301 18.70 -10.78 8.00
C ASP A 301 18.88 -11.94 9.00
N SER A 302 17.82 -12.53 9.59
CA SER A 302 17.92 -13.56 10.65
C SER A 302 18.49 -14.94 10.21
N GLY A 303 18.98 -15.08 8.98
CA GLY A 303 19.45 -16.34 8.39
C GLY A 303 20.97 -16.49 8.32
N ILE A 304 21.52 -16.47 7.10
CA ILE A 304 22.97 -16.62 6.85
C ILE A 304 23.42 -15.50 5.92
N SER A 305 24.26 -14.60 6.44
CA SER A 305 24.51 -13.31 5.81
C SER A 305 23.17 -12.57 5.59
N THR A 306 23.04 -11.80 4.52
CA THR A 306 21.84 -11.02 4.15
C THR A 306 20.72 -11.90 3.58
N ASN A 307 20.25 -12.90 4.33
CA ASN A 307 19.20 -13.82 3.88
C ASN A 307 18.19 -14.09 4.99
N ALA A 308 16.91 -13.85 4.71
CA ALA A 308 15.79 -14.06 5.61
C ALA A 308 15.58 -15.52 6.09
N ARG A 309 15.12 -15.67 7.34
CA ARG A 309 14.84 -16.94 8.02
C ARG A 309 13.70 -16.84 9.05
N ILE A 310 12.47 -17.03 8.58
CA ILE A 310 11.26 -17.13 9.42
C ILE A 310 11.21 -18.51 10.12
N ALA A 311 10.95 -18.52 11.44
CA ALA A 311 10.93 -19.76 12.25
C ALA A 311 9.76 -19.78 13.26
N VAL A 312 8.59 -20.27 12.81
CA VAL A 312 7.28 -20.11 13.47
C VAL A 312 6.56 -21.44 13.67
N SER A 313 5.58 -21.50 14.58
CA SER A 313 4.67 -22.65 14.72
C SER A 313 3.47 -22.50 13.80
N LEU A 314 3.23 -23.48 12.93
CA LEU A 314 2.14 -23.48 11.95
C LEU A 314 1.11 -24.58 12.25
N ILE A 315 -0.14 -24.34 11.85
CA ILE A 315 -1.24 -25.32 11.84
C ILE A 315 -1.47 -25.85 10.41
N PRO A 316 -2.22 -26.95 10.20
CA PRO A 316 -2.56 -27.40 8.85
C PRO A 316 -3.25 -26.33 7.99
N GLY A 317 -2.94 -26.30 6.69
CA GLY A 317 -3.42 -25.29 5.74
C GLY A 317 -2.42 -25.02 4.61
N LEU A 318 -2.81 -24.22 3.62
CA LEU A 318 -1.93 -23.68 2.58
C LEU A 318 -1.25 -22.39 3.08
N TYR A 319 0.03 -22.20 2.76
CA TYR A 319 0.81 -21.02 3.13
C TYR A 319 1.51 -20.44 1.90
N PHE A 320 1.67 -19.12 1.89
CA PHE A 320 2.29 -18.37 0.80
C PHE A 320 3.56 -17.68 1.29
N VAL A 321 4.58 -17.60 0.43
CA VAL A 321 5.83 -16.90 0.72
C VAL A 321 6.10 -15.92 -0.42
N GLN A 322 6.23 -14.64 -0.09
CA GLN A 322 6.67 -13.57 -0.99
C GLN A 322 8.16 -13.35 -0.71
N VAL A 323 9.01 -13.36 -1.73
CA VAL A 323 10.43 -12.99 -1.62
C VAL A 323 10.73 -11.88 -2.61
N ARG A 324 11.42 -10.83 -2.15
CA ARG A 324 11.86 -9.71 -2.98
C ARG A 324 13.31 -9.35 -2.66
N HIS A 325 13.98 -8.65 -3.56
CA HIS A 325 15.27 -8.05 -3.21
C HIS A 325 15.09 -6.96 -2.13
N TYR A 326 16.06 -6.80 -1.23
CA TYR A 326 16.07 -5.77 -0.18
C TYR A 326 15.98 -4.36 -0.79
N ASN A 327 16.98 -3.99 -1.58
CA ASN A 327 16.90 -2.87 -2.53
C ASN A 327 15.94 -3.24 -3.67
N PHE A 328 14.67 -2.86 -3.54
CA PHE A 328 13.62 -3.11 -4.52
C PHE A 328 13.80 -2.32 -5.83
N GLU A 329 14.45 -1.15 -5.75
CA GLU A 329 14.60 -0.19 -6.84
C GLU A 329 15.65 -0.57 -7.89
N GLN A 330 16.73 -1.24 -7.47
CA GLN A 330 17.90 -1.55 -8.31
C GLN A 330 18.44 -2.97 -8.11
N GLY A 331 17.81 -3.78 -7.26
CA GLY A 331 18.28 -5.11 -6.90
C GLY A 331 17.80 -6.22 -7.82
N THR A 332 18.73 -7.08 -8.23
CA THR A 332 18.47 -8.35 -8.91
C THR A 332 19.51 -9.37 -8.44
N GLY A 333 19.19 -10.67 -8.49
CA GLY A 333 20.16 -11.70 -8.15
C GLY A 333 19.58 -13.08 -7.86
N ASN A 334 20.46 -14.08 -7.94
CA ASN A 334 20.14 -15.48 -7.71
C ASN A 334 20.08 -15.80 -6.21
N TYR A 335 19.11 -16.61 -5.79
CA TYR A 335 19.03 -17.13 -4.43
C TYR A 335 18.36 -18.51 -4.44
N SER A 336 18.11 -19.05 -3.25
CA SER A 336 17.42 -20.33 -3.10
C SER A 336 16.57 -20.35 -1.84
N VAL A 337 15.36 -20.85 -1.91
CA VAL A 337 14.40 -20.94 -0.79
C VAL A 337 14.17 -22.39 -0.36
N LYS A 338 13.86 -22.61 0.91
CA LYS A 338 13.50 -23.93 1.44
C LYS A 338 12.54 -23.84 2.61
N VAL A 339 11.58 -24.76 2.67
CA VAL A 339 10.70 -24.99 3.81
C VAL A 339 11.08 -26.29 4.51
N ARG A 340 11.18 -26.26 5.83
CA ARG A 340 11.46 -27.41 6.69
C ARG A 340 10.46 -27.49 7.84
N LYS A 341 10.00 -28.69 8.17
CA LYS A 341 9.44 -29.00 9.50
C LYS A 341 10.59 -29.39 10.43
N MET A 342 10.54 -28.88 11.66
CA MET A 342 11.51 -29.15 12.73
C MET A 342 10.98 -30.24 13.69
#